data_AF-A0A2I1EVE2-F1
#
_entry.id   AF-A0A2I1EVE2-F1
#
_cell.length_a   1.000
_cell.length_b   1.000
_cell.length_c   1.000
_cell.angle_alpha   90.00
_cell.angle_beta   90.00
_cell.angle_gamma   90.00
#
_symmetry.space_group_name_H-M   'P 1'
#
loop_
_entity.id
_entity.type
_entity.pdbx_description
1 polymer ?
#
loop_
_entity_poly.entity_id
_entity_poly.type
_entity_poly.pdbx_seq_one_letter_code
_entity_poly.pdbx_strand_id
1 'polypeptide(L)'
;MDLNIKEIQKLAQEYGCLNEITAENPNKIFVKAILQRKVLDYVRGFSHELHNLIESQKITRGPLTLESDIVSKASELLKLINFFSVTRAGTDEVTDASMIKIRQQVYGILGNRGFNNIIDDDGNMRMHDFIALVSNELNKMMNHYRKINDPNRKEQVDSMAPKLVQDIYKLFWFRINVQEPKTECELFENNMINPNLMKGSWNEDEIDKLRVDICYFPLVGRNLNSSDAKIFTLAKVFPRYISDSNEPNEEKDE
;
A
#
# COMPACT_ATOMS: atom_id res chain seq x y z
N MET A 1 -10.98 19.82 -14.13
CA MET A 1 -10.06 19.42 -13.05
C MET A 1 -8.70 19.74 -13.60
N ASP A 2 -7.99 20.60 -12.90
CA ASP A 2 -6.76 21.18 -13.40
C ASP A 2 -5.61 20.52 -12.66
N LEU A 3 -4.61 20.06 -13.40
CA LEU A 3 -3.48 19.35 -12.85
C LEU A 3 -2.34 20.34 -12.59
N ASN A 4 -1.71 20.20 -11.42
CA ASN A 4 -0.49 20.92 -11.13
C ASN A 4 0.72 20.15 -11.70
N ILE A 5 0.93 20.28 -13.01
CA ILE A 5 1.94 19.52 -13.75
C ILE A 5 3.34 19.67 -13.14
N LYS A 6 3.70 20.87 -12.66
CA LYS A 6 4.99 21.12 -12.03
C LYS A 6 5.20 20.27 -10.76
N GLU A 7 4.20 20.20 -9.89
CA GLU A 7 4.30 19.42 -8.66
C GLU A 7 4.23 17.91 -8.93
N ILE A 8 3.48 17.49 -9.96
CA ILE A 8 3.44 16.08 -10.37
C ILE A 8 4.78 15.66 -10.99
N GLN A 9 5.43 16.52 -11.79
CA GLN A 9 6.75 16.24 -12.35
C GLN A 9 7.81 16.09 -11.26
N LYS A 10 7.80 16.96 -10.24
CA LYS A 10 8.67 16.80 -9.07
C LYS A 10 8.44 15.46 -8.37
N LEU A 11 7.18 15.08 -8.18
CA LEU A 11 6.83 13.80 -7.58
C LEU A 11 7.31 12.60 -8.44
N ALA A 12 7.23 12.70 -9.78
CA ALA A 12 7.79 11.69 -10.66
C ALA A 12 9.31 11.54 -10.47
N GLN A 13 10.03 12.65 -10.34
CA GLN A 13 11.47 12.68 -10.06
C GLN A 13 11.80 12.11 -8.67
N GLU A 14 10.98 12.38 -7.65
CA GLU A 14 11.13 11.78 -6.31
C GLU A 14 11.03 10.25 -6.35
N TYR A 15 10.20 9.70 -7.24
CA TYR A 15 10.09 8.27 -7.49
C TYR A 15 11.15 7.72 -8.45
N GLY A 16 12.08 8.55 -8.93
CA GLY A 16 13.14 8.15 -9.87
C GLY A 16 12.63 7.88 -11.29
N CYS A 17 11.43 8.34 -11.64
CA CYS A 17 10.89 8.16 -12.97
C CYS A 17 11.64 9.01 -14.01
N LEU A 18 11.79 8.46 -15.21
CA LEU A 18 12.46 9.15 -16.34
C LEU A 18 11.48 9.72 -17.37
N ASN A 19 10.22 9.30 -17.35
CA ASN A 19 9.22 9.92 -18.21
C ASN A 19 8.96 11.38 -17.80
N GLU A 20 8.96 12.28 -18.78
CA GLU A 20 8.61 13.69 -18.57
C GLU A 20 7.11 13.92 -18.71
N ILE A 21 6.59 14.80 -17.86
CA ILE A 21 5.20 15.27 -17.85
C ILE A 21 5.23 16.75 -18.17
N THR A 22 4.74 17.12 -19.35
CA THR A 22 4.66 18.51 -19.78
C THR A 22 3.21 18.98 -19.89
N ALA A 23 3.01 20.30 -20.02
CA ALA A 23 1.66 20.84 -20.22
C ALA A 23 1.08 20.42 -21.59
N GLU A 24 1.94 20.28 -22.61
CA GLU A 24 1.58 19.87 -23.96
C GLU A 24 1.34 18.35 -24.06
N ASN A 25 2.09 17.56 -23.29
CA ASN A 25 1.93 16.11 -23.21
C ASN A 25 1.89 15.64 -21.75
N PRO A 26 0.74 15.80 -21.07
CA PRO A 26 0.63 15.47 -19.65
C PRO A 26 0.61 13.96 -19.38
N ASN A 27 0.64 13.10 -20.42
CA ASN A 27 0.56 11.64 -20.30
C ASN A 27 -0.37 11.18 -19.14
N LYS A 28 -1.68 11.38 -19.32
CA LYS A 28 -2.69 11.22 -18.25
C LYS A 28 -2.65 9.85 -17.58
N ILE A 29 -2.22 8.80 -18.30
CA ILE A 29 -2.09 7.44 -17.77
C ILE A 29 -0.92 7.38 -16.78
N PHE A 30 0.23 7.96 -17.14
CA PHE A 30 1.39 8.04 -16.27
C PHE A 30 1.14 8.91 -15.03
N VAL A 31 0.52 10.08 -15.19
CA VAL A 31 0.10 10.94 -14.06
C VAL A 31 -0.80 10.16 -13.10
N LYS A 32 -1.77 9.40 -13.64
CA LYS A 32 -2.65 8.57 -12.81
C LYS A 32 -1.85 7.53 -12.03
N ALA A 33 -0.89 6.85 -12.65
CA ALA A 33 -0.03 5.88 -11.98
C ALA A 33 0.77 6.50 -10.83
N ILE A 34 1.41 7.65 -11.06
CA ILE A 34 2.16 8.39 -10.02
C ILE A 34 1.28 8.77 -8.84
N LEU A 35 0.10 9.35 -9.11
CA LEU A 35 -0.81 9.75 -8.06
C LEU A 35 -1.37 8.54 -7.30
N GLN A 36 -1.64 7.43 -7.97
CA GLN A 36 -2.05 6.17 -7.32
C GLN A 36 -0.94 5.64 -6.40
N ARG A 37 0.32 5.67 -6.85
CA ARG A 37 1.46 5.28 -6.01
C ARG A 37 1.58 6.17 -4.78
N LYS A 38 1.47 7.49 -4.96
CA LYS A 38 1.51 8.47 -3.86
C LYS A 38 0.41 8.26 -2.84
N VAL A 39 -0.82 8.01 -3.27
CA VAL A 39 -1.93 7.70 -2.37
C VAL A 39 -1.63 6.46 -1.52
N LEU A 40 -1.15 5.39 -2.15
CA LEU A 40 -0.81 4.14 -1.44
C LEU A 40 0.30 4.36 -0.41
N ASP A 41 1.40 5.00 -0.81
CA ASP A 41 2.53 5.30 0.08
C ASP A 41 2.12 6.22 1.21
N TYR A 42 1.33 7.25 0.93
CA TYR A 42 0.88 8.22 1.92
C TYR A 42 0.00 7.55 2.97
N VAL A 43 -1.00 6.77 2.58
CA VAL A 43 -1.86 6.04 3.52
C VAL A 43 -1.06 5.03 4.33
N ARG A 44 -0.11 4.33 3.71
CA ARG A 44 0.80 3.41 4.42
C ARG A 44 1.72 4.14 5.41
N GLY A 45 2.13 5.37 5.12
CA GLY A 45 2.94 6.18 6.05
C GLY A 45 2.22 6.47 7.37
N PHE A 46 0.91 6.73 7.33
CA PHE A 46 0.11 7.01 8.53
C PHE A 46 0.06 5.86 9.53
N SER A 47 0.26 4.61 9.10
CA SER A 47 0.25 3.48 10.03
C SER A 47 1.44 3.54 10.99
N HIS A 48 2.58 4.08 10.54
CA HIS A 48 3.76 4.30 11.36
C HIS A 48 3.61 5.53 12.26
N GLU A 49 2.91 6.56 11.78
CA GLU A 49 2.67 7.80 12.53
C GLU A 49 1.51 7.72 13.52
N LEU A 50 0.65 6.70 13.42
CA LEU A 50 -0.49 6.48 14.32
C LEU A 50 -0.08 6.51 15.79
N HIS A 51 1.09 5.93 16.13
CA HIS A 51 1.62 5.96 17.50
C HIS A 51 1.88 7.39 17.99
N ASN A 52 2.55 8.21 17.18
CA ASN A 52 2.85 9.62 17.50
C ASN A 52 1.57 10.47 17.57
N LEU A 53 0.58 10.18 16.72
CA LEU A 53 -0.71 10.87 16.70
C LEU A 53 -1.52 10.59 17.99
N ILE A 54 -1.49 9.35 18.48
CA ILE A 54 -2.10 8.95 19.75
C ILE A 54 -1.41 9.63 20.94
N GLU A 55 -0.08 9.71 20.95
CA GLU A 55 0.68 10.37 22.03
C GLU A 55 0.48 11.89 22.04
N SER A 56 0.32 12.52 20.87
CA SER A 56 0.08 13.97 20.75
C SER A 56 -1.30 14.44 21.24
N GLN A 57 -2.16 13.53 21.73
CA GLN A 57 -3.53 13.79 22.18
C GLN A 57 -4.46 14.45 21.14
N LYS A 58 -4.04 14.50 19.86
CA LYS A 58 -4.94 14.84 18.74
C LYS A 58 -6.06 13.81 18.55
N ILE A 59 -5.89 12.63 19.14
CA ILE A 59 -6.86 11.53 19.19
C ILE A 59 -6.95 11.09 20.65
N THR A 60 -8.15 11.08 21.23
CA THR A 60 -8.36 10.63 22.61
C THR A 60 -8.17 9.12 22.72
N ARG A 61 -7.49 8.62 23.76
CA ARG A 61 -7.44 7.17 24.06
C ARG A 61 -8.87 6.67 24.32
N GLY A 62 -9.30 5.63 23.62
CA GLY A 62 -10.68 5.11 23.64
C GLY A 62 -10.92 4.11 22.51
N PRO A 63 -12.17 3.94 22.00
CA PRO A 63 -12.51 3.07 20.87
C PRO A 63 -11.64 3.27 19.60
N LEU A 64 -10.87 4.35 19.57
CA LEU A 64 -10.04 4.86 18.49
C LEU A 64 -8.70 4.14 18.33
N THR A 65 -8.27 3.39 19.34
CA THR A 65 -7.00 2.64 19.33
C THR A 65 -7.20 1.14 19.39
N LEU A 66 -8.45 0.65 19.38
CA LEU A 66 -8.78 -0.76 19.61
C LEU A 66 -8.08 -1.68 18.61
N GLU A 67 -8.00 -1.30 17.33
CA GLU A 67 -7.28 -2.07 16.32
C GLU A 67 -5.80 -2.22 16.68
N SER A 68 -5.17 -1.13 17.10
CA SER A 68 -3.75 -1.14 17.51
C SER A 68 -3.54 -1.93 18.80
N ASP A 69 -4.43 -1.78 19.78
CA ASP A 69 -4.37 -2.48 21.06
C ASP A 69 -4.54 -4.00 20.88
N ILE A 70 -5.50 -4.42 20.04
CA ILE A 70 -5.71 -5.82 19.67
C ILE A 70 -4.46 -6.38 18.99
N VAL A 71 -3.87 -5.68 18.01
CA VAL A 71 -2.64 -6.13 17.32
C VAL A 71 -1.48 -6.24 18.31
N SER A 72 -1.31 -5.26 19.20
CA SER A 72 -0.25 -5.23 20.20
C SER A 72 -0.37 -6.41 21.17
N LYS A 73 -1.57 -6.62 21.74
CA LYS A 73 -1.82 -7.71 22.69
C LYS A 73 -1.76 -9.10 22.07
N ALA A 74 -2.21 -9.25 20.82
CA ALA A 74 -2.00 -10.50 20.09
C ALA A 74 -0.51 -10.78 19.85
N SER A 75 0.27 -9.75 19.49
CA SER A 75 1.71 -9.89 19.28
C SER A 75 2.46 -10.25 20.57
N GLU A 76 2.05 -9.67 21.70
CA GLU A 76 2.57 -10.02 23.03
C GLU A 76 2.28 -11.49 23.38
N LEU A 77 1.03 -11.93 23.18
CA LEU A 77 0.63 -13.32 23.42
C LEU A 77 1.42 -14.30 22.55
N LEU A 78 1.56 -14.02 21.25
CA LEU A 78 2.32 -14.89 20.34
C LEU A 78 3.80 -15.01 20.76
N LYS A 79 4.41 -13.92 21.25
CA LYS A 79 5.78 -13.96 21.80
C LYS A 79 5.87 -14.83 23.05
N LEU A 80 4.90 -14.72 23.95
CA LEU A 80 4.85 -15.55 25.17
C LEU A 80 4.67 -17.04 24.83
N ILE A 81 3.80 -17.36 23.87
CA ILE A 81 3.59 -18.75 23.41
C ILE A 81 4.86 -19.30 22.77
N ASN A 82 5.54 -18.52 21.93
CA ASN A 82 6.82 -18.93 21.34
C ASN A 82 7.92 -19.12 22.41
N PHE A 83 7.97 -18.25 23.42
CA PHE A 83 8.89 -18.45 24.53
C PHE A 83 8.54 -19.70 25.35
N PHE A 84 7.26 -19.99 25.51
CA PHE A 84 6.79 -21.20 26.17
C PHE A 84 7.19 -22.48 25.41
N SER A 85 7.03 -22.53 24.07
CA SER A 85 7.44 -23.70 23.28
C SER A 85 8.93 -23.99 23.41
N VAL A 86 9.78 -22.97 23.26
CA VAL A 86 11.24 -23.18 23.29
C VAL A 86 11.80 -23.49 24.68
N THR A 87 11.05 -23.25 25.76
CA THR A 87 11.54 -23.42 27.15
C THR A 87 10.96 -24.62 27.90
N ARG A 88 9.94 -25.30 27.36
CA ARG A 88 9.26 -26.42 28.01
C ARG A 88 9.39 -27.69 27.19
N ALA A 89 9.63 -28.82 27.84
CA ALA A 89 9.68 -30.11 27.17
C ALA A 89 8.29 -30.47 26.59
N GLY A 90 8.24 -30.89 25.33
CA GLY A 90 7.00 -31.23 24.63
C GLY A 90 7.20 -31.28 23.12
N THR A 91 6.12 -31.51 22.38
CA THR A 91 6.09 -31.45 20.90
C THR A 91 5.55 -30.11 20.43
N ASP A 92 6.21 -29.49 19.46
CA ASP A 92 5.88 -28.13 19.01
C ASP A 92 4.67 -28.05 18.07
N GLU A 93 4.21 -29.17 17.48
CA GLU A 93 3.14 -29.20 16.47
C GLU A 93 1.85 -28.46 16.91
N VAL A 94 1.40 -28.70 18.15
CA VAL A 94 0.19 -28.07 18.69
C VAL A 94 0.41 -26.58 18.92
N THR A 95 1.60 -26.20 19.39
CA THR A 95 1.95 -24.81 19.71
C THR A 95 2.08 -23.98 18.43
N ASP A 96 2.77 -24.50 17.42
CA ASP A 96 2.93 -23.86 16.11
C ASP A 96 1.59 -23.65 15.42
N ALA A 97 0.76 -24.70 15.37
CA ALA A 97 -0.59 -24.61 14.81
C ALA A 97 -1.46 -23.60 15.57
N SER A 98 -1.30 -23.49 16.90
CA SER A 98 -2.04 -22.53 17.73
C SER A 98 -1.61 -21.09 17.48
N MET A 99 -0.31 -20.82 17.37
CA MET A 99 0.22 -19.49 17.04
C MET A 99 -0.32 -19.00 15.69
N ILE A 100 -0.32 -19.87 14.69
CA ILE A 100 -0.91 -19.58 13.37
C ILE A 100 -2.38 -19.23 13.51
N LYS A 101 -3.18 -20.09 14.15
CA LYS A 101 -4.63 -19.87 14.32
C LYS A 101 -4.94 -18.57 15.06
N ILE A 102 -4.24 -18.28 16.15
CA ILE A 102 -4.42 -17.05 16.93
C ILE A 102 -4.21 -15.82 16.03
N ARG A 103 -3.09 -15.78 15.29
CA ARG A 103 -2.81 -14.71 14.33
C ARG A 103 -3.95 -14.59 13.32
N GLN A 104 -4.34 -15.68 12.67
CA GLN A 104 -5.38 -15.67 11.64
C GLN A 104 -6.72 -15.15 12.17
N GLN A 105 -7.13 -15.56 13.37
CA GLN A 105 -8.39 -15.13 13.99
C GLN A 105 -8.35 -13.64 14.34
N VAL A 106 -7.28 -13.17 14.98
CA VAL A 106 -7.10 -11.75 15.32
C VAL A 106 -7.19 -10.87 14.08
N TYR A 107 -6.37 -11.16 13.07
CA TYR A 107 -6.37 -10.38 11.84
C TYR A 107 -7.62 -10.59 10.98
N GLY A 108 -8.31 -11.73 11.13
CA GLY A 108 -9.61 -11.97 10.51
C GLY A 108 -10.70 -11.06 11.07
N ILE A 109 -10.76 -10.91 12.40
CA ILE A 109 -11.68 -9.99 13.09
C ILE A 109 -11.39 -8.55 12.67
N LEU A 110 -10.12 -8.13 12.69
CA LEU A 110 -9.70 -6.79 12.28
C LEU A 110 -9.96 -6.54 10.79
N GLY A 111 -9.72 -7.52 9.91
CA GLY A 111 -10.02 -7.41 8.49
C GLY A 111 -11.52 -7.27 8.19
N ASN A 112 -12.40 -7.76 9.07
CA ASN A 112 -13.85 -7.65 8.95
C ASN A 112 -14.38 -6.33 9.56
N ARG A 113 -13.93 -5.99 10.77
CA ARG A 113 -14.52 -4.91 11.58
C ARG A 113 -13.62 -3.70 11.80
N GLY A 114 -12.31 -3.85 11.64
CA GLY A 114 -11.35 -2.79 11.90
C GLY A 114 -11.64 -1.54 11.07
N PHE A 115 -11.59 -0.39 11.73
CA PHE A 115 -11.86 0.93 11.17
C PHE A 115 -13.25 1.09 10.53
N ASN A 116 -14.23 0.28 10.92
CA ASN A 116 -15.64 0.55 10.60
C ASN A 116 -16.16 1.75 11.41
N ASN A 117 -17.35 2.22 11.06
CA ASN A 117 -18.05 3.23 11.84
C ASN A 117 -18.20 2.77 13.31
N ILE A 118 -18.04 3.73 14.21
CA ILE A 118 -18.21 3.53 15.65
C ILE A 118 -19.69 3.66 15.97
N ILE A 119 -20.19 2.75 16.78
CA ILE A 119 -21.54 2.80 17.35
C ILE A 119 -21.40 3.45 18.72
N ASP A 120 -22.11 4.56 18.96
CA ASP A 120 -22.15 5.20 20.27
C ASP A 120 -23.18 4.56 21.21
N ASP A 121 -23.24 5.04 22.45
CA ASP A 121 -24.10 4.48 23.50
C ASP A 121 -25.60 4.58 23.15
N ASP A 122 -25.98 5.52 22.29
CA ASP A 122 -27.34 5.72 21.78
C ASP A 122 -27.63 4.86 20.54
N GLY A 123 -26.65 4.07 20.07
CA GLY A 123 -26.77 3.23 18.88
C GLY A 123 -26.58 3.97 17.56
N ASN A 124 -26.20 5.25 17.58
CA ASN A 124 -25.92 6.01 16.36
C ASN A 124 -24.55 5.64 15.80
N MET A 125 -24.44 5.67 14.47
CA MET A 125 -23.18 5.41 13.78
C MET A 125 -22.48 6.71 13.44
N ARG A 126 -21.20 6.79 13.79
CA ARG A 126 -20.30 7.87 13.38
C ARG A 126 -19.06 7.33 12.69
N MET A 127 -18.44 8.13 11.82
CA MET A 127 -17.19 7.77 11.17
C MET A 127 -16.09 7.53 12.22
N HIS A 128 -15.22 6.57 11.95
CA HIS A 128 -14.05 6.31 12.77
C HIS A 128 -13.07 7.50 12.72
N ASP A 129 -12.65 8.04 13.88
CA ASP A 129 -11.91 9.31 13.91
C ASP A 129 -10.55 9.22 13.20
N PHE A 130 -9.85 8.09 13.32
CA PHE A 130 -8.62 7.86 12.54
C PHE A 130 -8.87 7.89 11.02
N ILE A 131 -9.98 7.29 10.55
CA ILE A 131 -10.33 7.32 9.13
C ILE A 131 -10.67 8.74 8.70
N ALA A 132 -11.42 9.49 9.51
CA ALA A 132 -11.72 10.89 9.23
C ALA A 132 -10.44 11.73 9.12
N LEU A 133 -9.50 11.57 10.07
CA LEU A 133 -8.22 12.27 10.07
C LEU A 133 -7.41 11.96 8.79
N VAL A 134 -7.13 10.69 8.53
CA VAL A 134 -6.31 10.28 7.37
C VAL A 134 -6.98 10.67 6.06
N SER A 135 -8.31 10.59 5.97
CA SER A 135 -9.05 11.01 4.77
C SER A 135 -8.94 12.50 4.51
N ASN A 136 -9.01 13.33 5.56
CA ASN A 136 -8.85 14.78 5.44
C ASN A 136 -7.43 15.14 4.99
N GLU A 137 -6.41 14.52 5.58
CA GLU A 137 -5.01 14.72 5.18
C GLU A 137 -4.75 14.21 3.75
N LEU A 138 -5.32 13.06 3.38
CA LEU A 138 -5.25 12.53 2.01
C LEU A 138 -5.85 13.52 1.00
N ASN A 139 -7.02 14.07 1.28
CA ASN A 139 -7.66 15.05 0.41
C ASN A 139 -6.84 16.34 0.31
N LYS A 140 -6.26 16.84 1.42
CA LYS A 140 -5.35 17.99 1.42
C LYS A 140 -4.13 17.73 0.55
N MET A 141 -3.46 16.58 0.75
CA MET A 141 -2.31 16.14 -0.04
C MET A 141 -2.67 16.07 -1.53
N MET A 142 -3.81 15.47 -1.89
CA MET A 142 -4.24 15.39 -3.28
C MET A 142 -4.52 16.77 -3.91
N ASN A 143 -5.00 17.75 -3.13
CA ASN A 143 -5.24 19.10 -3.64
C ASN A 143 -3.96 19.86 -4.00
N HIS A 144 -2.78 19.42 -3.53
CA HIS A 144 -1.48 19.94 -3.99
C HIS A 144 -1.22 19.62 -5.47
N TYR A 145 -1.67 18.45 -5.91
CA TYR A 145 -1.46 17.95 -7.28
C TYR A 145 -2.61 18.25 -8.23
N ARG A 146 -3.82 18.55 -7.73
CA ARG A 146 -5.00 18.80 -8.55
C ARG A 146 -5.94 19.85 -7.95
N LYS A 147 -6.59 20.64 -8.81
CA LYS A 147 -7.69 21.53 -8.45
C LYS A 147 -9.01 21.03 -9.05
N ILE A 148 -10.03 20.85 -8.21
CA ILE A 148 -11.41 20.61 -8.64
C ILE A 148 -12.18 21.91 -8.44
N ASN A 149 -12.53 22.58 -9.55
CA ASN A 149 -13.21 23.87 -9.51
C ASN A 149 -14.71 23.74 -9.20
N ASP A 150 -15.33 22.62 -9.58
CA ASP A 150 -16.75 22.35 -9.33
C ASP A 150 -16.94 21.88 -7.87
N PRO A 151 -17.67 22.61 -7.01
CA PRO A 151 -17.81 22.28 -5.60
C PRO A 151 -18.51 20.93 -5.35
N ASN A 152 -19.55 20.61 -6.13
CA ASN A 152 -20.31 19.37 -5.99
C ASN A 152 -19.43 18.15 -6.31
N ARG A 153 -18.65 18.24 -7.40
CA ARG A 153 -17.68 17.22 -7.78
C ARG A 153 -16.56 17.10 -6.77
N LYS A 154 -16.13 18.22 -6.16
CA LYS A 154 -15.11 18.19 -5.12
C LYS A 154 -15.61 17.42 -3.90
N GLU A 155 -16.80 17.72 -3.43
CA GLU A 155 -17.44 16.99 -2.32
C GLU A 155 -17.60 15.50 -2.63
N GLN A 156 -18.09 15.15 -3.83
CA GLN A 156 -18.19 13.77 -4.28
C GLN A 156 -16.85 13.03 -4.26
N VAL A 157 -15.78 13.64 -4.79
CA VAL A 157 -14.45 13.02 -4.80
C VAL A 157 -13.88 12.93 -3.38
N ASP A 158 -13.98 13.99 -2.59
CA ASP A 158 -13.43 14.04 -1.23
C ASP A 158 -14.13 13.02 -0.31
N SER A 159 -15.43 12.73 -0.54
CA SER A 159 -16.19 11.70 0.17
C SER A 159 -15.79 10.25 -0.16
N MET A 160 -14.97 10.03 -1.20
CA MET A 160 -14.44 8.68 -1.51
C MET A 160 -13.25 8.30 -0.64
N ALA A 161 -12.54 9.28 -0.06
CA ALA A 161 -11.31 9.05 0.71
C ALA A 161 -11.50 8.10 1.90
N PRO A 162 -12.56 8.21 2.73
CA PRO A 162 -12.79 7.30 3.86
C PRO A 162 -12.81 5.82 3.47
N LYS A 163 -13.53 5.50 2.39
CA LYS A 163 -13.64 4.12 1.93
C LYS A 163 -12.30 3.60 1.40
N LEU A 164 -11.60 4.43 0.61
CA LEU A 164 -10.29 4.10 0.06
C LEU A 164 -9.26 3.83 1.17
N VAL A 165 -9.17 4.70 2.17
CA VAL A 165 -8.27 4.55 3.32
C VAL A 165 -8.59 3.26 4.07
N GLN A 166 -9.87 3.02 4.37
CA GLN A 166 -10.32 1.80 5.05
C GLN A 166 -9.92 0.54 4.28
N ASP A 167 -10.13 0.52 2.96
CA ASP A 167 -9.82 -0.65 2.13
C ASP A 167 -8.32 -0.91 2.06
N ILE A 168 -7.48 0.13 1.99
CA ILE A 168 -6.02 0.02 2.03
C ILE A 168 -5.57 -0.60 3.36
N TYR A 169 -6.05 -0.10 4.51
CA TYR A 169 -5.70 -0.65 5.82
C TYR A 169 -6.15 -2.10 5.98
N LYS A 170 -7.40 -2.41 5.61
CA LYS A 170 -7.91 -3.77 5.68
C LYS A 170 -7.09 -4.71 4.81
N LEU A 171 -6.78 -4.33 3.58
CA LEU A 171 -6.02 -5.17 2.66
C LEU A 171 -4.58 -5.36 3.14
N PHE A 172 -3.84 -4.27 3.30
CA PHE A 172 -2.38 -4.29 3.47
C PHE A 172 -1.91 -4.39 4.92
N TRP A 173 -2.78 -4.19 5.92
CA TRP A 173 -2.41 -4.31 7.33
C TRP A 173 -3.02 -5.56 7.98
N PHE A 174 -4.27 -5.88 7.65
CA PHE A 174 -4.99 -6.98 8.28
C PHE A 174 -5.02 -8.25 7.42
N ARG A 175 -5.54 -8.18 6.20
CA ARG A 175 -5.79 -9.38 5.38
C ARG A 175 -4.53 -10.12 4.98
N ILE A 176 -3.41 -9.40 4.75
CA ILE A 176 -2.12 -10.05 4.47
C ILE A 176 -1.65 -10.97 5.61
N ASN A 177 -2.10 -10.69 6.83
CA ASN A 177 -1.79 -11.45 8.05
C ASN A 177 -2.84 -12.51 8.37
N VAL A 178 -3.75 -12.86 7.45
CA VAL A 178 -4.72 -13.96 7.63
C VAL A 178 -4.27 -15.24 6.92
N GLN A 179 -3.53 -15.14 5.81
CA GLN A 179 -3.10 -16.32 5.06
C GLN A 179 -1.94 -17.04 5.76
N GLU A 180 -1.81 -18.35 5.50
CA GLU A 180 -0.65 -19.18 5.86
C GLU A 180 -0.13 -19.90 4.60
N PRO A 181 1.13 -19.68 4.18
CA PRO A 181 2.06 -18.63 4.61
C PRO A 181 1.46 -17.22 4.50
N LYS A 182 2.05 -16.26 5.24
CA LYS A 182 1.65 -14.85 5.17
C LYS A 182 1.73 -14.33 3.72
N THR A 183 0.81 -13.44 3.39
CA THR A 183 0.87 -12.76 2.09
C THR A 183 2.00 -11.74 2.09
N GLU A 184 2.75 -11.73 1.00
CA GLU A 184 3.83 -10.82 0.70
C GLU A 184 3.37 -9.78 -0.33
N CYS A 185 3.96 -8.59 -0.27
CA CYS A 185 3.73 -7.52 -1.21
C CYS A 185 5.08 -7.00 -1.72
N GLU A 186 5.28 -7.02 -3.03
CA GLU A 186 6.53 -6.62 -3.67
C GLU A 186 6.30 -5.49 -4.67
N LEU A 187 7.20 -4.51 -4.66
CA LEU A 187 7.21 -3.41 -5.61
C LEU A 187 8.42 -3.57 -6.52
N PHE A 188 8.23 -3.30 -7.80
CA PHE A 188 9.29 -3.36 -8.79
C PHE A 188 9.83 -1.96 -9.08
N GLU A 189 11.16 -1.85 -9.13
CA GLU A 189 11.88 -0.60 -9.32
C GLU A 189 12.90 -0.82 -10.45
N ASN A 190 12.68 -0.18 -11.61
CA ASN A 190 13.60 -0.23 -12.75
C ASN A 190 13.85 -1.65 -13.33
N ASN A 191 13.11 -2.67 -12.89
CA ASN A 191 13.19 -4.05 -13.41
C ASN A 191 12.70 -4.15 -14.86
N MET A 192 13.21 -5.13 -15.60
CA MET A 192 12.65 -5.53 -16.90
C MET A 192 11.19 -5.95 -16.75
N ILE A 193 10.36 -5.65 -17.75
CA ILE A 193 8.96 -6.04 -17.71
C ILE A 193 8.85 -7.57 -17.75
N ASN A 194 8.15 -8.14 -16.76
CA ASN A 194 7.83 -9.55 -16.70
C ASN A 194 6.30 -9.75 -16.68
N PRO A 195 5.66 -10.19 -17.78
CA PRO A 195 4.21 -10.40 -17.85
C PRO A 195 3.65 -11.38 -16.82
N ASN A 196 4.47 -12.31 -16.32
CA ASN A 196 4.04 -13.29 -15.33
C ASN A 196 3.89 -12.68 -13.92
N LEU A 197 4.51 -11.51 -13.69
CA LEU A 197 4.51 -10.81 -12.41
C LEU A 197 3.89 -9.41 -12.49
N MET A 198 3.78 -8.85 -13.69
CA MET A 198 3.42 -7.45 -13.90
C MET A 198 2.29 -7.31 -14.92
N LYS A 199 1.48 -6.25 -14.74
CA LYS A 199 0.43 -5.82 -15.63
C LYS A 199 0.56 -4.33 -15.92
N GLY A 200 0.41 -3.95 -17.17
CA GLY A 200 0.43 -2.56 -17.63
C GLY A 200 0.00 -2.48 -19.08
N SER A 201 0.40 -1.40 -19.75
CA SER A 201 0.09 -1.17 -21.16
C SER A 201 1.40 -1.11 -21.94
N TRP A 202 1.67 -2.14 -22.75
CA TRP A 202 2.83 -2.23 -23.63
C TRP A 202 2.50 -3.08 -24.86
N ASN A 203 3.31 -2.94 -25.91
CA ASN A 203 3.32 -3.87 -27.02
C ASN A 203 4.10 -5.13 -26.61
N GLU A 204 3.55 -6.32 -26.84
CA GLU A 204 4.22 -7.58 -26.51
C GLU A 204 5.49 -7.79 -27.35
N ASP A 205 5.51 -7.27 -28.58
CA ASP A 205 6.65 -7.38 -29.50
C ASP A 205 7.87 -6.52 -29.09
N GLU A 206 7.70 -5.58 -28.15
CA GLU A 206 8.73 -4.63 -27.73
C GLU A 206 9.06 -4.76 -26.23
N ILE A 207 8.57 -5.82 -25.58
CA ILE A 207 8.65 -5.98 -24.13
C ILE A 207 10.08 -6.06 -23.60
N ASP A 208 10.99 -6.62 -24.40
CA ASP A 208 12.43 -6.73 -24.16
C ASP A 208 13.14 -5.37 -24.14
N LYS A 209 12.54 -4.34 -24.73
CA LYS A 209 13.03 -2.95 -24.73
C LYS A 209 12.45 -2.11 -23.60
N LEU A 210 11.60 -2.70 -22.76
CA LEU A 210 10.86 -2.00 -21.71
C LEU A 210 11.32 -2.40 -20.31
N ARG A 211 11.26 -1.42 -19.41
CA ARG A 211 11.42 -1.61 -17.98
C ARG A 211 10.43 -0.77 -17.19
N VAL A 212 10.29 -1.10 -15.91
CA VAL A 212 9.41 -0.39 -14.99
C VAL A 212 9.92 1.03 -14.78
N ASP A 213 9.08 2.02 -15.11
CA ASP A 213 9.30 3.41 -14.70
C ASP A 213 8.69 3.67 -13.32
N ILE A 214 7.49 3.15 -13.08
CA ILE A 214 6.87 3.16 -11.76
C ILE A 214 5.98 1.95 -11.53
N CYS A 215 6.14 1.29 -10.38
CA CYS A 215 5.18 0.32 -9.87
C CYS A 215 4.20 1.05 -8.94
N TYR A 216 2.93 1.16 -9.36
CA TYR A 216 1.91 1.92 -8.63
C TYR A 216 0.92 1.06 -7.85
N PHE A 217 1.01 -0.27 -8.00
CA PHE A 217 0.35 -1.23 -7.12
C PHE A 217 1.22 -2.49 -7.02
N PRO A 218 1.48 -3.03 -5.82
CA PRO A 218 2.42 -4.13 -5.64
C PRO A 218 1.92 -5.45 -6.22
N LEU A 219 2.87 -6.34 -6.51
CA LEU A 219 2.63 -7.77 -6.64
C LEU A 219 2.14 -8.28 -5.28
N VAL A 220 1.10 -9.10 -5.27
CA VAL A 220 0.56 -9.71 -4.05
C VAL A 220 0.55 -11.21 -4.22
N GLY A 221 1.17 -11.94 -3.29
CA GLY A 221 1.26 -13.39 -3.35
C GLY A 221 1.80 -13.99 -2.07
N ARG A 222 2.29 -15.22 -2.13
CA ARG A 222 3.00 -15.89 -1.02
C ARG A 222 4.20 -16.63 -1.57
N ASN A 223 5.24 -16.76 -0.75
CA ASN A 223 6.49 -17.40 -1.10
C ASN A 223 7.08 -16.81 -2.40
N LEU A 224 7.07 -15.48 -2.56
CA LEU A 224 7.39 -14.84 -3.84
C LEU A 224 8.81 -15.15 -4.32
N ASN A 225 9.71 -15.48 -3.38
CA ASN A 225 11.10 -15.83 -3.63
C ASN A 225 11.36 -17.35 -3.76
N SER A 226 10.33 -18.20 -3.84
CA SER A 226 10.50 -19.66 -3.96
C SER A 226 9.84 -20.24 -5.22
N SER A 227 10.19 -21.48 -5.56
CA SER A 227 9.56 -22.23 -6.64
C SER A 227 8.06 -22.48 -6.43
N ASP A 228 7.59 -22.39 -5.18
CA ASP A 228 6.19 -22.58 -4.79
C ASP A 228 5.42 -21.26 -4.71
N ALA A 229 5.94 -20.22 -5.37
CA ALA A 229 5.32 -18.91 -5.43
C ALA A 229 3.88 -19.01 -5.95
N LYS A 230 2.95 -18.43 -5.20
CA LYS A 230 1.56 -18.30 -5.64
C LYS A 230 1.19 -16.82 -5.73
N ILE A 231 0.98 -16.37 -6.96
CA ILE A 231 0.57 -15.00 -7.25
C ILE A 231 -0.95 -14.88 -7.13
N PHE A 232 -1.41 -13.90 -6.36
CA PHE A 232 -2.83 -13.55 -6.21
C PHE A 232 -3.20 -12.33 -7.05
N THR A 233 -2.27 -11.37 -7.20
CA THR A 233 -2.48 -10.15 -8.00
C THR A 233 -1.15 -9.70 -8.57
N LEU A 234 -1.10 -9.50 -9.89
CA LEU A 234 0.07 -8.94 -10.58
C LEU A 234 0.33 -7.51 -10.16
N ALA A 235 1.61 -7.13 -10.08
CA ALA A 235 1.99 -5.73 -9.89
C ALA A 235 1.45 -4.87 -11.03
N LYS A 236 0.98 -3.67 -10.73
CA LYS A 236 0.61 -2.71 -11.77
C LYS A 236 1.76 -1.75 -11.99
N VAL A 237 2.24 -1.71 -13.22
CA VAL A 237 3.43 -0.93 -13.59
C VAL A 237 3.15 -0.03 -14.78
N PHE A 238 3.83 1.10 -14.83
CA PHE A 238 3.94 1.93 -16.02
C PHE A 238 5.33 1.70 -16.64
N PRO A 239 5.41 1.29 -17.91
CA PRO A 239 6.70 1.00 -18.54
C PRO A 239 7.35 2.26 -19.11
N ARG A 240 8.66 2.18 -19.32
CA ARG A 240 9.43 3.09 -20.17
C ARG A 240 10.38 2.30 -21.05
N TYR A 241 10.77 2.90 -22.17
CA TYR A 241 11.85 2.36 -22.99
C TYR A 241 13.18 2.46 -22.24
N ILE A 242 14.04 1.47 -22.50
CA ILE A 242 15.45 1.54 -22.16
C ILE A 242 16.07 2.54 -23.14
N SER A 243 16.73 3.56 -22.61
CA SER A 243 17.55 4.47 -23.42
C SER A 243 18.85 3.76 -23.80
N ASP A 244 19.19 3.70 -25.10
CA ASP A 244 20.40 3.05 -25.63
C ASP A 244 21.73 3.72 -25.19
N SER A 245 21.70 4.73 -24.33
CA SER A 245 22.84 5.63 -24.09
C SER A 245 23.82 5.18 -23.00
N ASN A 246 23.92 3.90 -22.66
CA ASN A 246 24.90 3.38 -21.68
C ASN A 246 25.47 2.00 -22.06
N GLU A 247 25.75 1.76 -23.35
CA GLU A 247 26.76 0.75 -23.68
C GLU A 247 28.15 1.40 -23.54
N PRO A 248 29.05 0.90 -22.68
CA PRO A 248 30.44 1.32 -22.75
C PRO A 248 30.97 0.87 -24.11
N ASN A 249 31.41 1.82 -24.93
CA ASN A 249 32.14 1.53 -26.15
C ASN A 249 33.28 0.57 -25.81
N GLU A 250 33.20 -0.68 -26.28
CA GLU A 250 34.36 -1.54 -26.38
C GLU A 250 35.36 -0.83 -27.29
N GLU A 251 36.45 -0.33 -26.69
CA GLU A 251 37.65 0.04 -27.42
C GLU A 251 38.08 -1.18 -28.24
N LYS A 252 37.92 -1.07 -29.55
CA LYS A 252 38.60 -1.94 -30.50
C LYS A 252 40.06 -1.52 -30.50
N ASP A 253 40.87 -2.25 -29.76
CA ASP A 253 42.32 -2.19 -29.88
C ASP A 253 42.73 -2.74 -31.27
N GLU A 254 43.44 -1.89 -32.02
CA GLU A 254 44.25 -2.24 -33.20
C GLU A 254 45.53 -2.98 -32.80
#